data_AF-A0A0Q4L7K3-F1
#
_entry.id   AF-A0A0Q4L7K3-F1
#
_cell.length_a   1.000
_cell.length_b   1.000
_cell.length_c   1.000
_cell.angle_alpha   90.00
_cell.angle_beta   90.00
_cell.angle_gamma   90.00
#
_symmetry.space_group_name_H-M   'P 1'
#
loop_
_entity.id
_entity.type
_entity.pdbx_description
1 polymer ?
#
loop_
_entity_poly.entity_id
_entity_poly.type
_entity_poly.pdbx_seq_one_letter_code
_entity_poly.pdbx_strand_id
1 'polypeptide(L)'
;MKLFGLLVVLPFLSTAAIARETPECKVRILRPVADDSGNRLRTGQIVTADFVRRDATGLSFCADHGTCVARMNNGEQTAQPIDCHIGKADSHGTVWLDPNPKVLGTAVSRRMLARRYAQGKLVDLGFSMATSGSYAEAYAAKPASSDGRLVTRVLAGSSAALASLKKASGEQ
;
A
#
# COMPACT_ATOMS: atom_id res chain seq x y z
N MET A 1 30.12 27.96 48.06
CA MET A 1 30.77 26.96 47.19
C MET A 1 29.73 26.45 46.20
N LYS A 2 30.04 26.53 44.91
CA LYS A 2 29.19 26.14 43.78
C LYS A 2 29.06 24.61 43.74
N LEU A 3 27.85 24.05 43.75
CA LEU A 3 27.62 22.68 43.28
C LEU A 3 27.18 22.76 41.81
N PHE A 4 28.07 22.29 40.94
CA PHE A 4 27.84 21.98 39.54
C PHE A 4 27.48 20.48 39.41
N GLY A 5 26.67 20.16 38.39
CA GLY A 5 26.50 18.81 37.85
C GLY A 5 25.30 18.07 38.46
N LEU A 6 24.42 17.44 37.71
CA LEU A 6 24.67 16.65 36.52
C LEU A 6 23.39 16.61 35.67
N LEU A 7 23.44 17.18 34.46
CA LEU A 7 22.35 17.10 33.48
C LEU A 7 22.53 15.78 32.73
N VAL A 8 21.74 14.77 33.12
CA VAL A 8 21.73 13.46 32.44
C VAL A 8 20.96 13.61 31.14
N VAL A 9 21.68 13.87 30.06
CA VAL A 9 21.15 13.80 28.69
C VAL A 9 21.03 12.32 28.33
N LEU A 10 19.83 11.76 28.47
CA LEU A 10 19.50 10.43 27.95
C LEU A 10 19.48 10.46 26.42
N PRO A 11 20.30 9.68 25.71
CA PRO A 11 20.16 9.53 24.27
C PRO A 11 18.94 8.65 24.01
N PHE A 12 17.83 9.26 23.61
CA PHE A 12 16.77 8.54 22.91
C PHE A 12 17.38 7.97 21.62
N LEU A 13 17.78 6.71 21.68
CA LEU A 13 18.08 5.89 20.51
C LEU A 13 16.80 5.79 19.69
N SER A 14 16.61 6.74 18.77
CA SER A 14 15.70 6.58 17.64
C SER A 14 16.20 5.39 16.83
N THR A 15 15.73 4.20 17.17
CA THR A 15 15.76 3.06 16.26
C THR A 15 14.86 3.43 15.09
N ALA A 16 15.45 4.05 14.07
CA ALA A 16 14.86 4.12 12.75
C ALA A 16 14.53 2.67 12.37
N ALA A 17 13.24 2.33 12.47
CA ALA A 17 12.74 1.09 11.94
C ALA A 17 13.09 1.13 10.45
N ILE A 18 14.07 0.30 10.06
CA ILE A 18 14.35 0.05 8.66
C ILE A 18 13.06 -0.59 8.15
N ALA A 19 12.21 0.21 7.50
CA ALA A 19 11.04 -0.26 6.79
C ALA A 19 11.59 -1.20 5.72
N ARG A 20 11.57 -2.51 6.00
CA ARG A 20 11.84 -3.51 4.99
C ARG A 20 10.78 -3.29 3.92
N GLU A 21 11.20 -2.80 2.75
CA GLU A 21 10.35 -2.69 1.58
C GLU A 21 9.62 -4.02 1.44
N THR A 22 8.31 -3.98 1.59
CA THR A 22 7.50 -5.16 1.31
C THR A 22 7.61 -5.39 -0.19
N PRO A 23 7.84 -6.63 -0.66
CA PRO A 23 7.91 -6.89 -2.10
C PRO A 23 6.53 -6.64 -2.70
N GLU A 24 6.29 -5.42 -3.17
CA GLU A 24 5.05 -4.97 -3.77
C GLU A 24 4.87 -5.54 -5.18
N CYS A 25 3.62 -5.60 -5.63
CA CYS A 25 3.31 -5.85 -7.03
C CYS A 25 3.99 -4.77 -7.89
N LYS A 26 4.68 -5.20 -8.94
CA LYS A 26 5.49 -4.32 -9.78
C LYS A 26 5.08 -4.41 -11.23
N VAL A 27 5.52 -3.45 -12.02
CA VAL A 27 5.35 -3.44 -13.47
C VAL A 27 6.71 -3.23 -14.12
N ARG A 28 7.03 -4.08 -15.09
CA ARG A 28 8.19 -3.91 -15.98
C ARG A 28 7.76 -3.11 -17.20
N ILE A 29 8.55 -2.10 -17.50
CA ILE A 29 8.44 -1.35 -18.75
C ILE A 29 9.10 -2.17 -19.87
N LEU A 30 8.32 -2.51 -20.88
CA LEU A 30 8.77 -3.29 -22.03
C LEU A 30 9.27 -2.39 -23.18
N ARG A 31 8.76 -1.15 -23.25
CA ARG A 31 9.12 -0.16 -24.26
C ARG A 31 9.08 1.25 -23.67
N PRO A 32 9.84 2.21 -24.22
CA PRO A 32 9.79 3.58 -23.72
C PRO A 32 8.38 4.14 -23.78
N VAL A 33 7.92 4.70 -22.66
CA VAL A 33 6.55 5.20 -22.50
C VAL A 33 6.57 6.36 -21.50
N ALA A 34 5.66 7.32 -21.65
CA ALA A 34 5.43 8.33 -20.62
C ALA A 34 4.34 7.84 -19.66
N ASP A 35 4.51 8.08 -18.37
CA ASP A 35 3.39 7.97 -17.44
C ASP A 35 2.39 9.13 -17.64
N ASP A 36 1.25 9.08 -16.97
CA ASP A 36 0.21 10.11 -17.05
C ASP A 36 0.62 11.49 -16.51
N SER A 37 1.77 11.59 -15.83
CA SER A 37 2.40 12.86 -15.43
C SER A 37 3.47 13.35 -16.41
N GLY A 38 3.69 12.63 -17.52
CA GLY A 38 4.67 12.98 -18.54
C GLY A 38 6.09 12.50 -18.26
N ASN A 39 6.33 11.75 -17.19
CA ASN A 39 7.65 11.20 -16.89
C ASN A 39 7.99 10.08 -17.88
N ARG A 40 9.14 10.19 -18.53
CA ARG A 40 9.61 9.19 -19.50
C ARG A 40 10.22 8.00 -18.77
N LEU A 41 9.57 6.85 -18.90
CA LEU A 41 10.04 5.58 -18.39
C LEU A 41 10.80 4.83 -19.49
N ARG A 42 11.89 4.16 -19.09
CA ARG A 42 12.78 3.45 -20.02
C ARG A 42 12.46 1.96 -20.05
N THR A 43 12.76 1.29 -21.16
CA THR A 43 12.72 -0.18 -21.24
C THR A 43 13.52 -0.82 -20.11
N GLY A 44 12.96 -1.85 -19.50
CA GLY A 44 13.53 -2.58 -18.37
C GLY A 44 13.31 -1.94 -17.01
N GLN A 45 12.88 -0.66 -16.95
CA GLN A 45 12.56 0.01 -15.70
C GLN A 45 11.44 -0.74 -14.97
N ILE A 46 11.55 -0.83 -13.65
CA ILE A 46 10.54 -1.44 -12.79
C ILE A 46 9.92 -0.35 -11.94
N VAL A 47 8.59 -0.26 -11.96
CA VAL A 47 7.80 0.71 -11.19
C VAL A 47 6.79 -0.03 -10.32
N THR A 48 6.36 0.60 -9.23
CA THR A 48 5.29 0.08 -8.38
C THR A 48 3.95 0.17 -9.11
N ALA A 49 3.07 -0.79 -8.87
CA ALA A 49 1.70 -0.72 -9.35
C ALA A 49 0.77 -1.48 -8.40
N ASP A 50 -0.31 -0.81 -8.02
CA ASP A 50 -1.27 -1.31 -7.05
C ASP A 50 -2.56 -1.77 -7.71
N PHE A 51 -3.00 -1.02 -8.73
CA PHE A 51 -4.25 -1.29 -9.40
C PHE A 51 -4.15 -1.04 -10.91
N VAL A 52 -5.22 -1.44 -11.59
CA VAL A 52 -5.44 -1.29 -13.00
C VAL A 52 -6.67 -0.41 -13.18
N ARG A 53 -6.48 0.68 -13.88
CA ARG A 53 -7.57 1.56 -14.34
C ARG A 53 -7.92 1.19 -15.76
N ARG A 54 -9.22 1.10 -16.04
CA ARG A 54 -9.75 1.05 -17.41
C ARG A 54 -10.22 2.44 -17.79
N ASP A 55 -9.62 3.01 -18.82
CA ASP A 55 -9.98 4.32 -19.37
C ASP A 55 -10.18 4.24 -20.89
N ALA A 56 -10.40 5.39 -21.53
CA ALA A 56 -10.63 5.48 -22.98
C ALA A 56 -9.45 4.97 -23.83
N THR A 57 -8.24 4.95 -23.26
CA THR A 57 -7.01 4.48 -23.93
C THR A 57 -6.74 2.99 -23.69
N GLY A 58 -7.53 2.35 -22.82
CA GLY A 58 -7.45 0.93 -22.54
C GLY A 58 -7.19 0.64 -21.06
N LEU A 59 -6.21 -0.22 -20.79
CA LEU A 59 -5.80 -0.58 -19.44
C LEU A 59 -4.51 0.13 -19.07
N SER A 60 -4.47 0.71 -17.87
CA SER A 60 -3.29 1.39 -17.31
C SER A 60 -2.98 0.82 -15.94
N PHE A 61 -1.70 0.58 -15.64
CA PHE A 61 -1.23 0.13 -14.34
C PHE A 61 -0.83 1.35 -13.50
N CYS A 62 -1.41 1.50 -12.32
CA CYS A 62 -1.28 2.70 -11.50
C CYS A 62 -0.74 2.34 -10.12
N ALA A 63 0.16 3.17 -9.61
CA ALA A 63 0.51 3.16 -8.19
C ALA A 63 -0.55 3.89 -7.36
N ASP A 64 -0.80 3.43 -6.14
CA ASP A 64 -1.67 4.13 -5.19
C ASP A 64 -1.10 5.52 -4.90
N HIS A 65 -1.91 6.56 -5.14
CA HIS A 65 -1.49 7.98 -5.12
C HIS A 65 -0.31 8.35 -6.05
N GLY A 66 0.01 7.52 -7.04
CA GLY A 66 1.11 7.73 -7.97
C GLY A 66 0.65 7.92 -9.40
N THR A 67 1.56 7.64 -10.32
CA THR A 67 1.34 7.77 -11.75
C THR A 67 0.86 6.46 -12.36
N CYS A 68 0.18 6.58 -13.50
CA CYS A 68 -0.30 5.45 -14.28
C CYS A 68 0.54 5.25 -15.54
N VAL A 69 0.84 4.00 -15.84
CA VAL A 69 1.53 3.57 -17.06
C VAL A 69 0.58 2.75 -17.91
N ALA A 70 0.34 3.18 -19.14
CA ALA A 70 -0.49 2.43 -20.07
C ALA A 70 0.08 1.02 -20.31
N ARG A 71 -0.78 0.00 -20.33
CA ARG A 71 -0.41 -1.37 -20.73
C ARG A 71 -0.04 -1.43 -22.21
N MET A 72 -0.77 -0.66 -23.01
CA MET A 72 -0.62 -0.56 -24.45
C MET A 72 -0.44 0.91 -24.84
N ASN A 73 0.45 1.19 -25.80
CA ASN A 73 0.57 2.49 -26.43
C ASN A 73 0.71 2.29 -27.95
N ASN A 74 -0.11 2.96 -28.76
CA ASN A 74 -0.11 2.81 -30.22
C ASN A 74 -0.15 1.35 -30.72
N GLY A 75 -0.95 0.49 -30.06
CA GLY A 75 -1.08 -0.93 -30.43
C GLY A 75 0.06 -1.83 -29.93
N GLU A 76 1.03 -1.27 -29.20
CA GLU A 76 2.20 -2.00 -28.70
C GLU A 76 2.15 -2.17 -27.19
N GLN A 77 2.54 -3.33 -26.68
CA GLN A 77 2.62 -3.54 -25.23
C GLN A 77 3.81 -2.78 -24.64
N THR A 78 3.54 -1.87 -23.72
CA THR A 78 4.51 -1.00 -23.05
C THR A 78 4.84 -1.45 -21.64
N ALA A 79 3.94 -2.18 -20.99
CA ALA A 79 4.08 -2.56 -19.59
C ALA A 79 3.55 -3.96 -19.30
N GLN A 80 4.17 -4.64 -18.33
CA GLN A 80 3.77 -5.97 -17.87
C GLN A 80 3.86 -6.08 -16.34
N PRO A 81 2.83 -6.63 -15.67
CA PRO A 81 2.90 -6.93 -14.24
C PRO A 81 3.98 -7.99 -13.93
N ILE A 82 4.69 -7.81 -12.83
CA ILE A 82 5.71 -8.71 -12.29
C ILE A 82 5.24 -9.20 -10.92
N ASP A 83 5.34 -10.51 -10.68
CA ASP A 83 5.02 -11.17 -9.42
C ASP A 83 3.57 -10.96 -8.95
N CYS A 84 2.68 -10.61 -9.88
CA CYS A 84 1.28 -10.32 -9.63
C CYS A 84 0.38 -10.69 -10.81
N HIS A 85 -0.93 -10.67 -10.57
CA HIS A 85 -1.96 -10.94 -11.54
C HIS A 85 -3.07 -9.89 -11.43
N ILE A 86 -3.89 -9.77 -12.47
CA ILE A 86 -5.09 -8.93 -12.42
C ILE A 86 -6.08 -9.58 -11.45
N GLY A 87 -6.42 -8.85 -10.40
CA GLY A 87 -7.35 -9.25 -9.35
C GLY A 87 -8.79 -8.84 -9.64
N LYS A 88 -9.58 -8.67 -8.57
CA LYS A 88 -10.98 -8.23 -8.66
C LYS A 88 -11.11 -6.70 -8.66
N ALA A 89 -12.19 -6.23 -9.25
CA ALA A 89 -12.63 -4.85 -9.07
C ALA A 89 -13.02 -4.58 -7.61
N ASP A 90 -12.68 -3.40 -7.11
CA ASP A 90 -13.27 -2.86 -5.89
C ASP A 90 -14.69 -2.33 -6.15
N SER A 91 -15.32 -1.81 -5.09
CA SER A 91 -16.67 -1.22 -5.16
C SER A 91 -16.77 0.02 -6.05
N HIS A 92 -15.65 0.63 -6.42
CA HIS A 92 -15.56 1.83 -7.25
C HIS A 92 -15.19 1.52 -8.71
N GLY A 93 -15.04 0.23 -9.06
CA GLY A 93 -14.73 -0.22 -10.42
C GLY A 93 -13.24 -0.29 -10.75
N THR A 94 -12.35 0.00 -9.79
CA THR A 94 -10.90 -0.11 -9.94
C THR A 94 -10.44 -1.54 -9.71
N VAL A 95 -9.59 -2.09 -10.58
CA VAL A 95 -9.17 -3.50 -10.50
C VAL A 95 -7.81 -3.64 -9.81
N TRP A 96 -7.71 -4.34 -8.68
CA TRP A 96 -6.44 -4.47 -7.96
C TRP A 96 -5.45 -5.43 -8.65
N LEU A 97 -4.15 -5.21 -8.47
CA LEU A 97 -3.09 -6.14 -8.90
C LEU A 97 -2.71 -7.08 -7.76
N ASP A 98 -3.18 -8.32 -7.76
CA ASP A 98 -3.00 -9.24 -6.64
C ASP A 98 -1.63 -9.95 -6.68
N PRO A 99 -0.92 -10.09 -5.55
CA PRO A 99 0.36 -10.81 -5.50
C PRO A 99 0.20 -12.25 -5.96
N ASN A 100 1.12 -12.73 -6.79
CA ASN A 100 1.08 -14.09 -7.33
C ASN A 100 1.60 -15.09 -6.29
N PRO A 101 0.75 -15.98 -5.73
CA PRO A 101 1.16 -16.93 -4.71
C PRO A 101 2.13 -17.99 -5.22
N LYS A 102 2.20 -18.22 -6.53
CA LYS A 102 3.17 -19.15 -7.13
C LYS A 102 4.60 -18.59 -7.08
N VAL A 103 4.74 -17.27 -7.06
CA VAL A 103 6.06 -16.60 -7.04
C VAL A 103 6.45 -16.20 -5.63
N LEU A 104 5.53 -15.56 -4.89
CA LEU A 104 5.80 -15.00 -3.57
C LEU A 104 5.52 -15.97 -2.42
N GLY A 105 4.82 -17.07 -2.69
CA GLY A 105 4.36 -18.03 -1.68
C GLY A 105 3.03 -17.61 -1.03
N THR A 106 2.18 -18.60 -0.76
CA THR A 106 0.80 -18.41 -0.28
C THR A 106 0.67 -17.55 0.98
N ALA A 107 1.57 -17.73 1.96
CA ALA A 107 1.50 -17.00 3.22
C ALA A 107 1.81 -15.51 3.03
N VAL A 108 2.82 -15.18 2.22
CA VAL A 108 3.21 -13.80 1.92
C VAL A 108 2.13 -13.13 1.10
N SER A 109 1.66 -13.77 0.02
CA SER A 109 0.59 -13.22 -0.81
C SER A 109 -0.69 -12.98 -0.01
N ARG A 110 -1.09 -13.90 0.87
CA ARG A 110 -2.26 -13.72 1.74
C ARG A 110 -2.11 -12.52 2.68
N ARG A 111 -0.94 -12.37 3.31
CA ARG A 111 -0.67 -11.23 4.19
C ARG A 111 -0.73 -9.91 3.43
N MET A 112 -0.13 -9.84 2.25
CA MET A 112 -0.14 -8.63 1.41
C MET A 112 -1.56 -8.24 0.97
N LEU A 113 -2.35 -9.23 0.52
CA LEU A 113 -3.76 -9.02 0.16
C LEU A 113 -4.57 -8.50 1.36
N ALA A 114 -4.36 -9.07 2.54
CA ALA A 114 -5.03 -8.65 3.76
C ALA A 114 -4.65 -7.21 4.15
N ARG A 115 -3.36 -6.85 4.09
CA ARG A 115 -2.89 -5.48 4.35
C ARG A 115 -3.56 -4.50 3.39
N ARG A 116 -3.47 -4.74 2.08
CA ARG A 116 -4.02 -3.83 1.07
C ARG A 116 -5.52 -3.63 1.24
N TYR A 117 -6.27 -4.72 1.45
CA TYR A 117 -7.71 -4.65 1.71
C TYR A 117 -8.02 -3.76 2.92
N ALA A 118 -7.32 -3.97 4.04
CA ALA A 118 -7.53 -3.18 5.24
C ALA A 118 -7.14 -1.72 5.04
N GLN A 119 -6.02 -1.44 4.37
CA GLN A 119 -5.56 -0.08 4.10
C GLN A 119 -6.58 0.68 3.26
N GLY A 120 -7.02 0.12 2.13
CA GLY A 120 -8.02 0.76 1.27
C GLY A 120 -9.32 1.05 2.02
N LYS A 121 -9.81 0.10 2.83
CA LYS A 121 -10.99 0.32 3.66
C LYS A 121 -10.81 1.40 4.73
N LEU A 122 -9.64 1.54 5.31
CA LEU A 122 -9.37 2.60 6.27
C LEU A 122 -9.26 3.97 5.55
N VAL A 123 -8.64 4.04 4.37
CA VAL A 123 -8.62 5.27 3.56
C VAL A 123 -10.03 5.70 3.18
N ASP A 124 -10.89 4.77 2.73
CA ASP A 124 -12.31 5.03 2.44
C ASP A 124 -13.08 5.59 3.66
N LEU A 125 -12.64 5.23 4.87
CA LEU A 125 -13.22 5.70 6.14
C LEU A 125 -12.62 7.02 6.63
N GLY A 126 -11.77 7.65 5.81
CA GLY A 126 -11.18 8.96 6.05
C GLY A 126 -9.87 8.94 6.83
N PHE A 127 -9.24 7.77 7.00
CA PHE A 127 -7.93 7.71 7.66
C PHE A 127 -6.81 8.22 6.74
N SER A 128 -5.85 8.95 7.29
CA SER A 128 -4.64 9.33 6.54
C SER A 128 -3.85 8.11 6.08
N MET A 129 -3.01 8.29 5.05
CA MET A 129 -2.19 7.20 4.48
C MET A 129 -1.21 6.59 5.48
N ALA A 130 -0.59 7.42 6.33
CA ALA A 130 0.34 6.94 7.34
C ALA A 130 -0.36 6.09 8.41
N THR A 131 -1.52 6.55 8.88
CA THR A 131 -2.34 5.87 9.88
C THR A 131 -2.92 4.56 9.34
N SER A 132 -3.56 4.63 8.17
CA SER A 132 -4.16 3.46 7.51
C SER A 132 -3.11 2.39 7.21
N GLY A 133 -1.92 2.75 6.72
CA GLY A 133 -0.81 1.83 6.49
C GLY A 133 -0.35 1.11 7.76
N SER A 134 -0.20 1.84 8.87
CA SER A 134 0.22 1.28 10.15
C SER A 134 -0.79 0.27 10.71
N TYR A 135 -2.08 0.61 10.68
CA TYR A 135 -3.14 -0.29 11.15
C TYR A 135 -3.37 -1.48 10.23
N ALA A 136 -3.26 -1.28 8.92
CA ALA A 136 -3.34 -2.35 7.94
C ALA A 136 -2.20 -3.37 8.13
N GLU A 137 -0.99 -2.92 8.46
CA GLU A 137 0.13 -3.79 8.79
C GLU A 137 -0.12 -4.58 10.08
N ALA A 138 -0.64 -3.93 11.13
CA ALA A 138 -1.02 -4.61 12.37
C ALA A 138 -2.09 -5.69 12.12
N TYR A 139 -3.11 -5.38 11.32
CA TYR A 139 -4.14 -6.32 10.90
C TYR A 139 -3.55 -7.52 10.14
N ALA A 140 -2.69 -7.27 9.16
CA ALA A 140 -2.15 -8.32 8.31
C ALA A 140 -1.09 -9.19 8.99
N ALA A 141 -0.22 -8.59 9.80
CA ALA A 141 0.89 -9.27 10.45
C ALA A 141 0.50 -9.90 11.79
N LYS A 142 -0.38 -9.24 12.54
CA LYS A 142 -0.75 -9.60 13.93
C LYS A 142 -2.24 -9.36 14.18
N PRO A 143 -3.16 -10.09 13.51
CA PRO A 143 -4.60 -9.86 13.62
C PRO A 143 -5.14 -10.02 15.05
N ALA A 144 -4.45 -10.80 15.90
CA ALA A 144 -4.80 -10.98 17.31
C ALA A 144 -4.30 -9.85 18.24
N SER A 145 -3.53 -8.87 17.75
CA SER A 145 -3.14 -7.70 18.54
C SER A 145 -4.36 -6.82 18.87
N SER A 146 -4.22 -5.86 19.80
CA SER A 146 -5.26 -4.86 20.08
C SER A 146 -5.73 -4.17 18.79
N ASP A 147 -4.76 -3.73 18.00
CA ASP A 147 -4.98 -2.94 16.79
C ASP A 147 -5.53 -3.83 15.67
N GLY A 148 -4.97 -5.03 15.49
CA GLY A 148 -5.48 -6.00 14.53
C GLY A 148 -6.94 -6.40 14.80
N ARG A 149 -7.32 -6.60 16.07
CA ARG A 149 -8.72 -6.85 16.47
C ARG A 149 -9.61 -5.64 16.27
N LEU A 150 -9.09 -4.43 16.52
CA LEU A 150 -9.84 -3.20 16.33
C LEU A 150 -10.16 -3.00 14.84
N VAL A 151 -9.16 -3.13 13.97
CA VAL A 151 -9.33 -3.10 12.51
C VAL A 151 -10.28 -4.19 12.05
N THR A 152 -10.18 -5.42 12.56
CA THR A 152 -11.12 -6.52 12.23
C THR A 152 -12.57 -6.12 12.51
N ARG A 153 -12.85 -5.47 13.66
CA ARG A 153 -14.20 -5.00 13.98
C ARG A 153 -14.65 -3.82 13.12
N VAL A 154 -13.73 -2.93 12.76
CA VAL A 154 -14.02 -1.84 11.81
C VAL A 154 -14.41 -2.41 10.44
N LEU A 155 -13.64 -3.37 9.91
CA LEU A 155 -13.93 -4.03 8.63
C LEU A 155 -15.23 -4.84 8.66
N ALA A 156 -15.69 -5.26 9.84
CA ALA A 156 -17.00 -5.87 10.05
C ALA A 156 -18.15 -4.84 10.23
N GLY A 157 -17.88 -3.54 10.11
CA GLY A 157 -18.89 -2.48 10.17
C GLY A 157 -19.19 -1.90 11.56
N SER A 158 -18.34 -2.17 12.57
CA SER A 158 -18.57 -1.66 13.92
C SER A 158 -18.24 -0.16 14.03
N SER A 159 -19.28 0.67 14.19
CA SER A 159 -19.14 2.11 14.41
C SER A 159 -18.40 2.45 15.70
N ALA A 160 -18.61 1.67 16.78
CA ALA A 160 -17.89 1.84 18.04
C ALA A 160 -16.39 1.56 17.91
N ALA A 161 -16.02 0.54 17.10
CA ALA A 161 -14.62 0.25 16.80
C ALA A 161 -14.00 1.37 15.96
N LEU A 162 -14.75 1.91 14.99
CA LEU A 162 -14.30 3.02 14.15
C LEU A 162 -14.02 4.27 14.98
N ALA A 163 -14.95 4.67 15.85
CA ALA A 163 -14.76 5.80 16.76
C ALA A 163 -13.55 5.62 17.68
N SER A 164 -13.34 4.39 18.18
CA SER A 164 -12.19 4.06 19.01
C SER A 164 -10.87 4.15 18.23
N LEU A 165 -10.86 3.67 16.98
CA LEU A 165 -9.69 3.71 16.11
C LEU A 165 -9.33 5.15 15.74
N LYS A 166 -10.31 5.97 15.34
CA LYS A 166 -10.14 7.41 15.06
C LYS A 166 -9.58 8.18 16.25
N LYS A 167 -10.15 7.93 17.44
CA LYS A 167 -9.66 8.54 18.69
C LYS A 167 -8.21 8.14 18.98
N ALA A 168 -7.85 6.88 18.78
CA ALA A 168 -6.49 6.39 19.03
C ALA A 168 -5.46 6.98 18.05
N SER A 169 -5.86 7.30 16.82
CA SER A 169 -5.00 7.88 15.80
C SER A 169 -4.98 9.41 15.78
N GLY A 170 -5.85 10.07 16.55
CA GLY A 170 -6.01 11.52 16.51
C GLY A 170 -6.72 12.04 15.25
N GLU A 171 -7.49 11.19 14.57
CA GLU A 171 -8.26 11.58 13.38
C GLU A 171 -9.73 11.85 13.75
N GLN A 172 -10.37 12.80 13.06
CA GLN A 172 -11.74 13.27 13.36
C GLN A 172 -12.78 12.50 12.53
#